data_AF-A0A3M0L2V9-F1
#
_entry.id   AF-A0A3M0L2V9-F1
#
_cell.length_a   1.000
_cell.length_b   1.000
_cell.length_c   1.000
_cell.angle_alpha   90.00
_cell.angle_beta   90.00
_cell.angle_gamma   90.00
#
_symmetry.space_group_name_H-M   'P 1'
#
loop_
_entity.id
_entity.type
_entity.pdbx_description
1 polymer ?
#
loop_
_entity_poly.entity_id
_entity_poly.type
_entity_poly.pdbx_seq_one_letter_code
_entity_poly.pdbx_strand_id
1 'polypeptide(L)'
;MFIIKEVEPQPITEEIEQAVVPWVWETGTPGKSKAAQPVVVELKEGKEPVRLKQYAIKPEVRREVAPIIDQYLNLGILQECESEYNTPIFPVKKPNGKYRLVQDLRAINEITKDIHPVVANPYTLLTSVSEKFEWFTVIDLKDAFFCIPLALGSRKYFAFEWENPDTGRKRQLTWSRLPQGFKNSPTIFGNQLARELEEWKTTQVTVPSMFYVVLQYVDDIFLAATERDICSQ
;
A
#
# COMPACT_ATOMS: atom_id res chain seq x y z
N MET A 1 7.04 23.04 17.89
CA MET A 1 7.75 21.75 17.97
C MET A 1 6.73 20.73 18.46
N PHE A 2 6.08 20.01 17.54
CA PHE A 2 5.12 18.95 17.92
C PHE A 2 5.94 17.74 18.38
N ILE A 3 5.87 17.43 19.67
CA ILE A 3 6.49 16.22 20.23
C ILE A 3 5.54 15.07 19.92
N ILE A 4 5.85 14.28 18.89
CA ILE A 4 5.21 12.99 18.69
C ILE A 4 5.82 12.06 19.75
N LYS A 5 5.08 11.81 20.83
CA LYS A 5 5.43 10.72 21.76
C LYS A 5 5.02 9.42 21.08
N GLU A 6 5.99 8.55 20.80
CA GLU A 6 5.69 7.15 20.51
C GLU A 6 5.06 6.57 21.78
N VAL A 7 3.75 6.26 21.69
CA VAL A 7 3.03 5.55 22.74
C VAL A 7 3.37 4.07 22.59
N GLU A 8 3.77 3.42 23.68
CA GLU A 8 3.99 1.96 23.65
C GLU A 8 2.70 1.27 23.17
N PRO A 9 2.81 0.27 22.26
CA PRO A 9 1.64 -0.42 21.75
C PRO A 9 0.90 -1.10 22.90
N GLN A 10 -0.25 -0.52 23.27
CA GLN A 10 -1.14 -1.14 24.24
C GLN A 10 -1.80 -2.36 23.60
N PRO A 11 -2.02 -3.45 24.35
CA PRO A 11 -2.80 -4.56 23.85
C PRO A 11 -4.20 -4.06 23.44
N ILE A 12 -4.68 -4.54 22.29
CA ILE A 12 -6.04 -4.24 21.85
C ILE A 12 -6.98 -4.75 22.94
N THR A 13 -7.85 -3.88 23.45
CA THR A 13 -8.82 -4.29 24.47
C THR A 13 -9.78 -5.32 23.88
N GLU A 14 -10.19 -6.29 24.68
CA GLU A 14 -11.11 -7.37 24.25
C GLU A 14 -12.41 -6.81 23.64
N GLU A 15 -12.87 -5.65 24.10
CA GLU A 15 -14.00 -4.90 23.53
C GLU A 15 -13.77 -4.45 22.08
N ILE A 16 -12.56 -4.02 21.72
CA ILE A 16 -12.19 -3.62 20.35
C ILE A 16 -11.97 -4.86 19.49
N GLU A 17 -11.36 -5.91 20.03
CA GLU A 17 -11.19 -7.18 19.29
C GLU A 17 -12.54 -7.80 18.92
N GLN A 18 -13.54 -7.72 19.80
CA GLN A 18 -14.89 -8.26 19.59
C GLN A 18 -15.78 -7.33 18.74
N ALA A 19 -15.51 -6.02 18.71
CA ALA A 19 -16.27 -5.06 17.91
C ALA A 19 -15.96 -5.15 16.40
N VAL A 20 -14.81 -5.70 16.02
CA VAL A 20 -14.36 -5.72 14.62
C VAL A 20 -14.51 -7.12 14.01
N VAL A 21 -15.01 -7.18 12.78
CA VAL A 21 -15.28 -8.46 12.11
C VAL A 21 -13.97 -9.21 11.82
N PRO A 22 -13.75 -10.44 12.36
CA PRO A 22 -12.42 -11.05 12.37
C PRO A 22 -11.72 -11.25 11.01
N TRP A 23 -12.49 -11.35 9.92
CA TRP A 23 -11.93 -11.57 8.57
C TRP A 23 -11.39 -10.30 7.89
N VAL A 24 -11.62 -9.11 8.47
CA VAL A 24 -11.12 -7.84 7.90
C VAL A 24 -9.69 -7.53 8.33
N TRP A 25 -9.19 -8.19 9.37
CA TRP A 25 -7.82 -8.03 9.84
C TRP A 25 -6.81 -8.70 8.90
N GLU A 26 -5.60 -8.15 8.88
CA GLU A 26 -4.54 -8.70 8.06
C GLU A 26 -4.15 -10.11 8.53
N THR A 27 -4.13 -11.05 7.58
CA THR A 27 -3.87 -12.48 7.81
C THR A 27 -2.54 -12.94 7.19
N GLY A 28 -1.65 -12.02 6.82
CA GLY A 28 -0.41 -12.31 6.08
C GLY A 28 -0.59 -12.40 4.55
N THR A 29 -1.83 -12.32 4.07
CA THR A 29 -2.16 -12.22 2.64
C THR A 29 -2.73 -10.83 2.36
N PRO A 30 -2.11 -10.02 1.48
CA PRO A 30 -2.67 -8.73 1.11
C PRO A 30 -4.05 -8.88 0.49
N GLY A 31 -4.93 -7.93 0.80
CA GLY A 31 -6.26 -7.86 0.21
C GLY A 31 -6.23 -7.74 -1.31
N LYS A 32 -7.39 -7.89 -1.94
CA LYS A 32 -7.59 -7.63 -3.37
C LYS A 32 -8.87 -6.84 -3.51
N SER A 33 -8.79 -5.63 -4.08
CA SER A 33 -10.02 -4.90 -4.42
C SER A 33 -10.77 -5.67 -5.50
N LYS A 34 -12.08 -5.82 -5.30
CA LYS A 34 -12.98 -6.47 -6.27
C LYS A 34 -13.33 -5.55 -7.43
N ALA A 35 -13.32 -4.24 -7.20
CA ALA A 35 -13.69 -3.22 -8.19
C ALA A 35 -12.50 -2.68 -9.00
N ALA A 36 -11.28 -2.79 -8.45
CA ALA A 36 -10.07 -2.25 -9.08
C ALA A 36 -9.75 -2.92 -10.41
N GLN A 37 -9.69 -2.11 -11.46
CA GLN A 37 -9.19 -2.53 -12.77
C GLN A 37 -7.66 -2.55 -12.80
N PRO A 38 -7.04 -3.43 -13.61
CA PRO A 38 -5.59 -3.44 -13.78
C PRO A 38 -5.06 -2.09 -14.26
N VAL A 39 -4.12 -1.52 -13.49
CA VAL A 39 -3.52 -0.22 -13.76
C VAL A 39 -2.55 -0.31 -14.92
N VAL A 40 -2.76 0.54 -15.92
CA VAL A 40 -1.81 0.77 -17.02
C VAL A 40 -0.90 1.93 -16.64
N VAL A 41 0.41 1.68 -16.70
CA VAL A 41 1.46 2.67 -16.46
C VAL A 41 1.95 3.19 -17.80
N GLU A 42 1.92 4.51 -17.97
CA GLU A 42 2.42 5.17 -19.17
C GLU A 42 3.76 5.85 -18.91
N LEU A 43 4.70 5.66 -19.84
CA LEU A 43 5.99 6.35 -19.83
C LEU A 43 5.93 7.61 -20.71
N LYS A 44 6.80 8.57 -20.41
CA LYS A 44 7.05 9.75 -21.24
C LYS A 44 7.62 9.29 -22.59
N GLU A 45 7.30 10.01 -23.65
CA GLU A 45 7.73 9.65 -25.01
C GLU A 45 9.25 9.71 -25.16
N GLY A 46 9.81 8.81 -25.98
CA GLY A 46 11.24 8.77 -26.31
C GLY A 46 12.16 8.36 -25.15
N LYS A 47 11.65 7.68 -24.12
CA LYS A 47 12.46 7.20 -22.99
C LYS A 47 12.96 5.78 -23.21
N GLU A 48 14.26 5.61 -23.00
CA GLU A 48 14.93 4.31 -23.02
C GLU A 48 14.63 3.48 -21.76
N PRO A 49 14.70 2.15 -21.84
CA PRO A 49 14.56 1.28 -20.67
C PRO A 49 15.60 1.55 -19.58
N VAL A 50 15.15 1.64 -18.34
CA VAL A 50 16.03 1.79 -17.17
C VAL A 50 16.71 0.44 -16.87
N ARG A 51 18.04 0.38 -16.92
CA ARG A 51 18.82 -0.86 -16.69
C ARG A 51 19.85 -0.67 -15.59
N LEU A 52 19.40 -0.56 -14.35
CA LEU A 52 20.26 -0.38 -13.19
C LEU A 52 20.68 -1.74 -12.62
N LYS A 53 21.95 -1.85 -12.20
CA LYS A 53 22.47 -3.07 -11.56
C LYS A 53 21.92 -3.21 -10.15
N GLN A 54 21.68 -4.45 -9.73
CA GLN A 54 21.31 -4.78 -8.36
C GLN A 54 22.42 -4.36 -7.38
N TYR A 55 22.02 -3.69 -6.30
CA TYR A 55 22.93 -3.38 -5.19
C TYR A 55 23.41 -4.66 -4.51
N ALA A 56 24.65 -4.62 -4.00
CA ALA A 56 25.18 -5.72 -3.21
C ALA A 56 24.35 -5.87 -1.91
N ILE A 57 23.72 -7.04 -1.75
CA ILE A 57 23.02 -7.42 -0.52
C ILE A 57 23.91 -8.42 0.21
N LYS A 58 24.19 -8.16 1.49
CA LYS A 58 25.01 -9.06 2.31
C LYS A 58 24.33 -10.45 2.41
N PRO A 59 25.10 -11.56 2.40
CA PRO A 59 24.52 -12.91 2.41
C PRO A 59 23.56 -13.17 3.58
N GLU A 60 23.88 -12.67 4.78
CA GLU A 60 23.04 -12.79 5.98
C GLU A 60 21.68 -12.09 5.79
N VAL A 61 21.70 -10.86 5.28
CA VAL A 61 20.47 -10.09 5.00
C VAL A 61 19.65 -10.75 3.90
N ARG A 62 20.31 -11.30 2.87
CA ARG A 62 19.65 -12.00 1.77
C ARG A 62 18.89 -13.24 2.27
N ARG A 63 19.45 -14.00 3.20
CA ARG A 63 18.77 -15.14 3.83
C ARG A 63 17.53 -14.71 4.63
N GLU A 64 17.60 -13.59 5.35
CA GLU A 64 16.43 -13.08 6.09
C GLU A 64 15.31 -12.54 5.18
N VAL A 65 15.66 -12.09 3.97
CA VAL A 65 14.70 -11.54 2.99
C VAL A 65 14.12 -12.62 2.09
N ALA A 66 14.79 -13.77 1.93
CA ALA A 66 14.31 -14.86 1.09
C ALA A 66 12.89 -15.32 1.42
N PRO A 67 12.50 -15.51 2.70
CA PRO A 67 11.11 -15.86 3.05
C PRO A 67 10.08 -14.83 2.57
N ILE A 68 10.42 -13.54 2.54
CA ILE A 68 9.54 -12.47 2.06
C ILE A 68 9.33 -12.59 0.55
N ILE A 69 10.42 -12.83 -0.19
CA ILE A 69 10.37 -13.04 -1.65
C ILE A 69 9.54 -14.28 -1.98
N ASP A 70 9.77 -15.39 -1.27
CA ASP A 70 9.06 -16.65 -1.50
C ASP A 70 7.58 -16.52 -1.13
N GLN A 71 7.24 -15.82 -0.05
CA GLN A 71 5.84 -15.48 0.28
C GLN A 71 5.20 -14.67 -0.85
N TYR A 72 5.85 -13.64 -1.37
CA TYR A 72 5.29 -12.83 -2.45
C TYR A 72 5.16 -13.61 -3.77
N LEU A 73 6.05 -14.56 -4.05
CA LEU A 73 5.92 -15.47 -5.20
C LEU A 73 4.73 -16.41 -5.02
N ASN A 74 4.57 -17.01 -3.83
CA ASN A 74 3.46 -17.91 -3.51
C ASN A 74 2.10 -17.18 -3.59
N LEU A 75 2.04 -15.92 -3.15
CA LEU A 75 0.85 -15.07 -3.24
C LEU A 75 0.63 -14.49 -4.65
N GLY A 76 1.55 -14.73 -5.58
CA GLY A 76 1.50 -14.20 -6.94
C GLY A 76 1.67 -12.68 -7.02
N ILE A 77 2.14 -12.03 -5.96
CA ILE A 77 2.49 -10.60 -5.91
C ILE A 77 3.76 -10.34 -6.70
N LEU A 78 4.72 -11.26 -6.61
CA LEU A 78 5.89 -11.32 -7.47
C LEU A 78 5.73 -12.43 -8.51
N GLN A 79 6.34 -12.23 -9.66
CA GLN A 79 6.40 -13.20 -10.74
C GLN A 79 7.79 -13.15 -11.40
N GLU A 80 8.30 -14.30 -11.83
CA GLU A 80 9.50 -14.34 -12.67
C GLU A 80 9.18 -13.72 -14.04
N CYS A 81 10.12 -12.96 -14.59
CA CYS A 81 9.95 -12.26 -15.86
C CYS A 81 11.28 -12.11 -16.60
N GLU A 82 11.20 -11.78 -17.88
CA GLU A 82 12.34 -11.34 -18.68
C GLU A 82 12.03 -9.92 -19.17
N SER A 83 12.56 -8.91 -18.47
CA SER A 83 12.29 -7.51 -18.75
C SER A 83 13.54 -6.77 -19.20
N GLU A 84 13.38 -5.91 -20.20
CA GLU A 84 14.38 -4.94 -20.63
C GLU A 84 14.67 -3.84 -19.59
N TYR A 85 13.84 -3.73 -18.54
CA TYR A 85 13.99 -2.81 -17.41
C TYR A 85 14.56 -3.54 -16.19
N ASN A 86 15.37 -2.89 -15.39
CA ASN A 86 15.78 -3.38 -14.08
C ASN A 86 16.06 -2.22 -13.12
N THR A 87 15.57 -2.33 -11.90
CA THR A 87 15.89 -1.41 -10.80
C THR A 87 16.30 -2.20 -9.55
N PRO A 88 17.24 -1.68 -8.74
CA PRO A 88 17.75 -2.42 -7.61
C PRO A 88 16.74 -2.45 -6.46
N ILE A 89 16.76 -3.55 -5.71
CA ILE A 89 16.12 -3.65 -4.40
C ILE A 89 17.14 -3.47 -3.28
N PHE A 90 16.68 -3.02 -2.13
CA PHE A 90 17.46 -2.99 -0.89
C PHE A 90 16.56 -3.29 0.31
N PRO A 91 16.98 -4.21 1.19
CA PRO A 91 16.24 -4.48 2.43
C PRO A 91 16.44 -3.37 3.45
N VAL A 92 15.36 -2.93 4.08
CA VAL A 92 15.37 -1.97 5.18
C VAL A 92 14.88 -2.65 6.45
N LYS A 93 15.62 -2.52 7.55
CA LYS A 93 15.24 -3.09 8.84
C LYS A 93 14.24 -2.18 9.54
N LYS A 94 13.09 -2.72 9.95
CA LYS A 94 12.09 -2.03 10.76
C LYS A 94 12.51 -2.00 12.25
N PRO A 95 11.96 -1.09 13.07
CA PRO A 95 12.23 -1.06 14.52
C PRO A 95 11.92 -2.38 15.23
N ASN A 96 10.92 -3.13 14.75
CA ASN A 96 10.56 -4.46 15.26
C ASN A 96 11.53 -5.59 14.84
N GLY A 97 12.65 -5.26 14.21
CA GLY A 97 13.67 -6.22 13.77
C GLY A 97 13.39 -6.91 12.44
N LYS A 98 12.17 -6.84 11.88
CA LYS A 98 11.82 -7.46 10.60
C LYS A 98 12.36 -6.65 9.41
N TYR A 99 12.69 -7.32 8.31
CA TYR A 99 13.06 -6.66 7.06
C TYR A 99 11.83 -6.27 6.22
N ARG A 100 11.95 -5.15 5.52
CA ARG A 100 11.05 -4.70 4.45
C ARG A 100 11.84 -4.68 3.15
N LEU A 101 11.29 -5.29 2.11
CA LEU A 101 11.83 -5.16 0.77
C LEU A 101 11.45 -3.78 0.21
N VAL A 102 12.45 -2.99 -0.21
CA VAL A 102 12.24 -1.71 -0.88
C VAL A 102 12.88 -1.78 -2.26
N GLN A 103 12.19 -1.28 -3.28
CA GLN A 103 12.73 -1.13 -4.63
C GLN A 103 13.03 0.33 -4.89
N ASP A 104 14.20 0.63 -5.43
CA ASP A 104 14.56 1.98 -5.83
C ASP A 104 13.93 2.32 -7.19
N LEU A 105 12.72 2.87 -7.13
CA LEU A 105 11.94 3.23 -8.31
C LEU A 105 12.20 4.66 -8.78
N ARG A 106 13.21 5.38 -8.26
CA ARG A 106 13.48 6.78 -8.65
C ARG A 106 13.65 6.95 -10.15
N ALA A 107 14.47 6.10 -10.79
CA ALA A 107 14.69 6.16 -12.22
C ALA A 107 13.41 5.88 -13.05
N ILE A 108 12.56 4.96 -12.59
CA ILE A 108 11.26 4.67 -13.22
C ILE A 108 10.29 5.84 -13.04
N ASN A 109 10.26 6.43 -11.84
CA ASN A 109 9.43 7.58 -11.51
C ASN A 109 9.75 8.78 -12.41
N GLU A 110 11.03 9.04 -12.73
CA GLU A 110 11.42 10.15 -13.62
C GLU A 110 10.85 10.02 -15.03
N ILE A 111 10.83 8.80 -15.58
CA ILE A 111 10.39 8.53 -16.94
C ILE A 111 8.89 8.21 -17.05
N THR A 112 8.19 7.99 -15.94
CA THR A 112 6.74 7.76 -15.94
C THR A 112 5.99 9.08 -16.12
N LYS A 113 4.89 9.08 -16.88
CA LYS A 113 3.99 10.24 -16.98
C LYS A 113 3.40 10.59 -15.61
N ASP A 114 3.29 11.89 -15.35
CA ASP A 114 2.67 12.40 -14.14
C ASP A 114 1.15 12.29 -14.25
N ILE A 115 0.50 11.91 -13.16
CA ILE A 115 -0.96 12.00 -13.03
C ILE A 115 -1.29 13.11 -12.05
N HIS A 116 -2.43 13.76 -12.24
CA HIS A 116 -2.87 14.82 -11.34
C HIS A 116 -3.13 14.26 -9.94
N PRO A 117 -2.46 14.75 -8.89
CA PRO A 117 -2.70 14.29 -7.53
C PRO A 117 -4.06 14.79 -7.07
N VAL A 118 -4.92 13.86 -6.65
CA VAL A 118 -6.23 14.18 -6.06
C VAL A 118 -6.27 13.94 -4.54
N VAL A 119 -5.17 13.48 -3.97
CA VAL A 119 -5.07 13.24 -2.52
C VAL A 119 -5.12 14.59 -1.83
N ALA A 120 -6.16 14.81 -1.03
CA ALA A 120 -6.33 16.06 -0.30
C ALA A 120 -5.26 16.22 0.79
N ASN A 121 -4.91 17.47 1.08
CA ASN A 121 -4.01 17.81 2.19
C ASN A 121 -4.66 17.41 3.53
N PRO A 122 -3.96 16.71 4.44
CA PRO A 122 -4.48 16.32 5.75
C PRO A 122 -5.10 17.49 6.54
N TYR A 123 -4.49 18.67 6.50
CA TYR A 123 -5.01 19.86 7.18
C TYR A 123 -6.37 20.27 6.62
N THR A 124 -6.53 20.25 5.29
CA THR A 124 -7.80 20.57 4.64
C THR A 124 -8.85 19.51 4.94
N LEU A 125 -8.47 18.23 4.93
CA LEU A 125 -9.38 17.13 5.28
C LEU A 125 -9.97 17.31 6.68
N LEU A 126 -9.12 17.61 7.67
CA LEU A 126 -9.54 17.74 9.06
C LEU A 126 -10.45 18.95 9.33
N THR A 127 -10.45 19.99 8.48
CA THR A 127 -11.39 21.12 8.63
C THR A 127 -12.87 20.73 8.49
N SER A 128 -13.14 19.56 7.88
CA SER A 128 -14.51 19.03 7.76
C SER A 128 -15.01 18.34 9.03
N VAL A 129 -14.14 18.09 10.01
CA VAL A 129 -14.50 17.49 11.29
C VAL A 129 -15.01 18.59 12.22
N SER A 130 -16.31 18.56 12.50
CA SER A 130 -16.95 19.46 13.45
C SER A 130 -16.76 18.96 14.88
N GLU A 131 -16.72 19.89 15.84
CA GLU A 131 -16.65 19.61 17.29
C GLU A 131 -17.79 18.72 17.81
N LYS A 132 -18.89 18.58 17.06
CA LYS A 132 -20.01 17.68 17.41
C LYS A 132 -19.65 16.20 17.34
N PHE A 133 -18.59 15.83 16.64
CA PHE A 133 -18.16 14.44 16.54
C PHE A 133 -17.24 14.15 17.74
N GLU A 134 -17.70 13.28 18.63
CA GLU A 134 -16.99 12.96 19.88
C GLU A 134 -16.35 11.56 19.86
N TRP A 135 -16.74 10.72 18.90
CA TRP A 135 -16.27 9.34 18.76
C TRP A 135 -15.46 9.17 17.48
N PHE A 136 -14.30 8.51 17.58
CA PHE A 136 -13.34 8.41 16.48
C PHE A 136 -12.82 6.97 16.32
N THR A 137 -12.72 6.54 15.07
CA THR A 137 -12.07 5.29 14.68
C THR A 137 -11.07 5.59 13.57
N VAL A 138 -9.84 5.09 13.72
CA VAL A 138 -8.77 5.20 12.71
C VAL A 138 -8.43 3.81 12.21
N ILE A 139 -8.45 3.64 10.88
CA ILE A 139 -8.15 2.38 10.22
C ILE A 139 -6.96 2.61 9.29
N ASP A 140 -5.87 1.89 9.54
CA ASP A 140 -4.69 1.84 8.67
C ASP A 140 -4.74 0.59 7.78
N LEU A 141 -4.76 0.79 6.46
CA LEU A 141 -4.86 -0.31 5.50
C LEU A 141 -3.49 -0.92 5.21
N LYS A 142 -3.18 -2.04 5.88
CA LYS A 142 -1.93 -2.76 5.67
C LYS A 142 -1.77 -3.26 4.22
N ASP A 143 -0.61 -2.97 3.64
CA ASP A 143 -0.21 -3.34 2.27
C ASP A 143 -1.23 -2.90 1.19
N ALA A 144 -1.92 -1.78 1.43
CA ALA A 144 -2.97 -1.20 0.60
C ALA A 144 -2.69 -1.23 -0.91
N PHE A 145 -1.49 -0.85 -1.36
CA PHE A 145 -1.17 -0.81 -2.79
C PHE A 145 -1.24 -2.19 -3.45
N PHE A 146 -0.94 -3.27 -2.73
CA PHE A 146 -1.03 -4.62 -3.29
C PHE A 146 -2.46 -5.06 -3.61
N CYS A 147 -3.48 -4.36 -3.07
CA CYS A 147 -4.87 -4.56 -3.43
C CYS A 147 -5.17 -4.23 -4.91
N ILE A 148 -4.33 -3.38 -5.53
CA ILE A 148 -4.53 -2.88 -6.89
C ILE A 148 -3.68 -3.69 -7.89
N PRO A 149 -4.31 -4.39 -8.86
CA PRO A 149 -3.57 -5.13 -9.88
C PRO A 149 -2.85 -4.20 -10.88
N LEU A 150 -1.69 -4.62 -11.38
CA LEU A 150 -1.05 -4.04 -12.56
C LEU A 150 -1.47 -4.78 -13.83
N ALA A 151 -1.71 -4.01 -14.89
CA ALA A 151 -1.86 -4.55 -16.24
C ALA A 151 -0.59 -5.30 -16.66
N LEU A 152 -0.75 -6.42 -17.38
CA LEU A 152 0.36 -7.31 -17.76
C LEU A 152 1.49 -6.55 -18.48
N GLY A 153 1.15 -5.67 -19.43
CA GLY A 153 2.12 -4.88 -20.18
C GLY A 153 2.89 -3.85 -19.36
N SER A 154 2.38 -3.47 -18.19
CA SER A 154 3.00 -2.49 -17.28
C SER A 154 3.87 -3.12 -16.21
N ARG A 155 3.74 -4.45 -15.97
CA ARG A 155 4.55 -5.13 -14.95
C ARG A 155 6.03 -4.98 -15.23
N LYS A 156 6.44 -5.11 -16.50
CA LYS A 156 7.84 -5.05 -16.94
C LYS A 156 8.64 -3.87 -16.39
N TYR A 157 8.01 -2.72 -16.15
CA TYR A 157 8.68 -1.51 -15.65
C TYR A 157 9.21 -1.64 -14.23
N PHE A 158 8.65 -2.56 -13.43
CA PHE A 158 8.99 -2.71 -12.02
C PHE A 158 9.84 -3.96 -11.76
N ALA A 159 10.55 -4.44 -12.79
CA ALA A 159 11.41 -5.59 -12.65
C ALA A 159 12.68 -5.28 -11.84
N PHE A 160 13.15 -6.28 -11.09
CA PHE A 160 14.38 -6.26 -10.30
C PHE A 160 15.04 -7.64 -10.28
N GLU A 161 16.35 -7.68 -10.03
CA GLU A 161 17.09 -8.94 -9.91
C GLU A 161 17.01 -9.47 -8.48
N TRP A 162 16.83 -10.79 -8.36
CA TRP A 162 16.93 -11.54 -7.11
C TRP A 162 17.85 -12.74 -7.29
N GLU A 163 18.77 -12.91 -6.33
CA GLU A 163 19.62 -14.09 -6.21
C GLU A 163 19.14 -14.92 -5.04
N ASN A 164 18.74 -16.17 -5.28
CA ASN A 164 18.32 -17.04 -4.20
C ASN A 164 19.56 -17.45 -3.36
N PRO A 165 19.55 -17.25 -2.02
CA PRO A 165 20.74 -17.46 -1.19
C PRO A 165 21.16 -18.93 -1.02
N ASP A 166 20.26 -19.88 -1.27
CA ASP A 166 20.52 -21.31 -1.08
C ASP A 166 21.01 -21.98 -2.36
N THR A 167 20.45 -21.58 -3.51
CA THR A 167 20.76 -22.16 -4.83
C THR A 167 21.74 -21.32 -5.65
N GLY A 168 21.94 -20.05 -5.29
CA GLY A 168 22.74 -19.09 -6.07
C GLY A 168 22.11 -18.68 -7.41
N ARG A 169 20.90 -19.18 -7.73
CA ARG A 169 20.22 -18.85 -8.98
C ARG A 169 19.83 -17.37 -8.98
N LYS A 170 20.32 -16.64 -9.99
CA LYS A 170 19.88 -15.29 -10.32
C LYS A 170 18.68 -15.36 -11.25
N ARG A 171 17.65 -14.58 -10.94
CA ARG A 171 16.43 -14.43 -11.75
C ARG A 171 15.94 -13.00 -11.66
N GLN A 172 15.15 -12.59 -12.63
CA GLN A 172 14.50 -11.31 -12.61
C GLN A 172 13.04 -11.50 -12.19
N LEU A 173 12.61 -10.72 -11.22
CA LEU A 173 11.25 -10.74 -10.67
C LEU A 173 10.59 -9.40 -10.95
N THR A 174 9.26 -9.41 -11.03
CA THR A 174 8.48 -8.19 -11.17
C THR A 174 7.20 -8.24 -10.36
N TRP A 175 6.67 -7.08 -10.03
CA TRP A 175 5.40 -6.95 -9.32
C TRP A 175 4.21 -7.19 -10.27
N SER A 176 3.23 -7.94 -9.78
CA SER A 176 1.91 -8.10 -10.42
C SER A 176 0.88 -7.09 -9.90
N ARG A 177 1.21 -6.42 -8.80
CA ARG A 177 0.40 -5.42 -8.08
C ARG A 177 1.15 -4.11 -7.98
N LEU A 178 0.44 -3.04 -7.64
CA LEU A 178 1.01 -1.71 -7.53
C LEU A 178 2.13 -1.68 -6.46
N PRO A 179 3.39 -1.37 -6.82
CA PRO A 179 4.49 -1.46 -5.88
C PRO A 179 4.58 -0.24 -4.97
N GLN A 180 5.17 -0.45 -3.81
CA GLN A 180 5.60 0.63 -2.91
C GLN A 180 6.80 1.37 -3.53
N GLY A 181 6.83 2.70 -3.41
CA GLY A 181 7.87 3.56 -3.97
C GLY A 181 7.61 4.07 -5.39
N PHE A 182 6.55 3.59 -6.06
CA PHE A 182 6.10 4.17 -7.32
C PHE A 182 5.32 5.46 -7.07
N LYS A 183 5.72 6.55 -7.76
CA LYS A 183 5.24 7.91 -7.45
C LYS A 183 3.73 8.09 -7.57
N ASN A 184 3.09 7.34 -8.47
CA ASN A 184 1.65 7.46 -8.72
C ASN A 184 0.83 6.51 -7.83
N SER A 185 1.47 5.61 -7.05
CA SER A 185 0.75 4.64 -6.21
C SER A 185 -0.24 5.28 -5.24
N PRO A 186 0.13 6.33 -4.48
CA PRO A 186 -0.79 6.96 -3.53
C PRO A 186 -2.03 7.54 -4.21
N THR A 187 -1.85 8.22 -5.34
CA THR A 187 -2.95 8.83 -6.10
C THR A 187 -3.85 7.77 -6.74
N ILE A 188 -3.29 6.70 -7.29
CA ILE A 188 -4.05 5.61 -7.91
C ILE A 188 -4.88 4.87 -6.86
N PHE A 189 -4.24 4.48 -5.75
CA PHE A 189 -4.93 3.81 -4.65
C PHE A 189 -5.99 4.72 -4.02
N GLY A 190 -5.62 5.97 -3.73
CA GLY A 190 -6.53 6.96 -3.15
C GLY A 190 -7.80 7.15 -3.97
N ASN A 191 -7.65 7.28 -5.30
CA ASN A 191 -8.77 7.36 -6.23
C ASN A 191 -9.67 6.12 -6.23
N GLN A 192 -9.08 4.93 -6.16
CA GLN A 192 -9.85 3.69 -6.16
C GLN A 192 -10.64 3.54 -4.86
N LEU A 193 -9.98 3.75 -3.72
CA LEU A 193 -10.61 3.67 -2.42
C LEU A 193 -11.71 4.74 -2.26
N ALA A 194 -11.52 5.95 -2.79
CA ALA A 194 -12.54 6.99 -2.75
C ALA A 194 -13.84 6.57 -3.47
N ARG A 195 -13.72 5.93 -4.63
CA ARG A 195 -14.89 5.40 -5.37
C ARG A 195 -15.59 4.29 -4.61
N GLU A 196 -14.83 3.37 -4.03
CA GLU A 196 -15.39 2.27 -3.24
C GLU A 196 -16.08 2.79 -1.96
N LEU A 197 -15.52 3.82 -1.31
CA LEU A 197 -16.15 4.48 -0.17
C LEU A 197 -17.42 5.26 -0.58
N GLU A 198 -17.45 5.88 -1.75
CA GLU A 198 -18.65 6.54 -2.29
C GLU A 198 -19.77 5.53 -2.59
N GLU A 199 -19.44 4.40 -3.19
CA GLU A 199 -20.38 3.30 -3.42
C GLU A 199 -20.90 2.73 -2.09
N TRP A 200 -20.02 2.50 -1.12
CA TRP A 200 -20.42 2.04 0.22
C TRP A 200 -21.35 3.04 0.92
N LYS A 201 -21.03 4.34 0.89
CA LYS A 201 -21.87 5.40 1.47
C LYS A 201 -23.26 5.48 0.85
N THR A 202 -23.37 5.19 -0.45
CA THR A 202 -24.65 5.30 -1.19
C THR A 202 -25.47 4.02 -1.17
N THR A 203 -24.86 2.86 -0.93
CA THR A 203 -25.54 1.55 -1.02
C THR A 203 -25.71 0.82 0.31
N GLN A 204 -24.82 1.03 1.28
CA GLN A 204 -24.80 0.27 2.55
C GLN A 204 -25.14 1.14 3.76
N VAL A 205 -24.75 2.42 3.75
CA VAL A 205 -24.94 3.29 4.91
C VAL A 205 -26.36 3.85 4.96
N THR A 206 -27.07 3.55 6.04
CA THR A 206 -28.42 4.07 6.31
C THR A 206 -28.42 5.28 7.24
N VAL A 207 -27.31 5.50 7.96
CA VAL A 207 -27.13 6.62 8.88
C VAL A 207 -27.02 7.93 8.08
N PRO A 208 -27.72 9.01 8.47
CA PRO A 208 -27.57 10.30 7.80
C PRO A 208 -26.17 10.91 7.96
N SER A 209 -25.66 11.56 6.90
CA SER A 209 -24.32 12.17 6.86
C SER A 209 -24.09 13.32 7.87
N MET A 210 -25.13 13.76 8.60
CA MET A 210 -24.97 14.71 9.70
C MET A 210 -24.44 14.07 10.99
N PHE A 211 -24.54 12.74 11.13
CA PHE A 211 -24.15 12.00 12.34
C PHE A 211 -22.77 11.37 12.27
N TYR A 212 -22.18 11.29 11.06
CA TYR A 212 -20.84 10.74 10.85
C TYR A 212 -20.08 11.48 9.74
N VAL A 213 -18.76 11.37 9.75
CA VAL A 213 -17.88 11.78 8.65
C VAL A 213 -16.81 10.69 8.45
N VAL A 214 -16.54 10.36 7.18
CA VAL A 214 -15.44 9.48 6.79
C VAL A 214 -14.48 10.27 5.93
N LEU A 215 -13.25 10.41 6.42
CA LEU A 215 -12.12 11.01 5.73
C LEU A 215 -11.14 9.93 5.33
N GLN A 216 -10.55 10.13 4.16
CA GLN A 216 -9.57 9.21 3.60
C GLN A 216 -8.30 9.99 3.28
N TYR A 217 -7.17 9.49 3.76
CA TYR A 217 -5.85 9.98 3.40
C TYR A 217 -4.98 8.80 2.94
N VAL A 218 -4.96 8.59 1.62
CA VAL A 218 -4.26 7.45 1.00
C VAL A 218 -4.79 6.12 1.58
N ASP A 219 -4.04 5.49 2.47
CA ASP A 219 -4.29 4.22 3.16
C ASP A 219 -4.89 4.40 4.58
N ASP A 220 -4.90 5.62 5.11
CA ASP A 220 -5.57 5.96 6.36
C ASP A 220 -7.05 6.28 6.13
N ILE A 221 -7.93 5.69 6.92
CA ILE A 221 -9.35 6.05 7.01
C ILE A 221 -9.62 6.56 8.42
N PHE A 222 -10.20 7.75 8.49
CA PHE A 222 -10.65 8.37 9.72
C PHE A 222 -12.18 8.46 9.70
N LEU A 223 -12.82 7.72 10.60
CA LEU A 223 -14.25 7.77 10.86
C LEU A 223 -14.48 8.59 12.13
N ALA A 224 -15.36 9.59 12.06
CA ALA A 224 -15.84 10.29 13.24
C ALA A 224 -17.36 10.26 13.29
N ALA A 225 -17.91 10.11 14.49
CA ALA A 225 -19.35 10.05 14.72
C ALA A 225 -19.77 10.82 15.97
N THR A 226 -21.04 11.19 16.00
CA THR A 226 -21.68 11.88 17.14
C THR A 226 -21.97 10.93 18.29
N GLU A 227 -22.24 9.66 18.00
CA GLU A 227 -22.60 8.64 18.99
C GLU A 227 -21.69 7.42 18.87
N ARG A 228 -21.44 6.76 20.01
CA ARG A 228 -20.58 5.56 20.09
C ARG A 228 -21.07 4.45 19.18
N ASP A 229 -22.37 4.15 19.25
CA ASP A 229 -22.98 3.02 18.55
C ASP A 229 -22.92 3.18 17.03
N ILE A 230 -22.89 4.42 16.53
CA ILE A 230 -22.70 4.74 15.11
C ILE A 230 -21.22 4.54 14.71
N CYS A 231 -20.29 4.84 15.62
CA CYS A 231 -18.86 4.73 15.37
C CYS A 231 -18.35 3.28 15.40
N SER A 232 -19.04 2.40 16.14
CA SER A 232 -18.66 1.00 16.36
C SER A 232 -19.40 -0.02 15.49
N GLN A 233 -20.27 0.43 14.59
CA GLN A 233 -20.97 -0.41 13.59
C GLN A 233 -20.12 -0.58 12.32
#